data_AF-A0A4P6ZGR2-F1
#
_entry.id   AF-A0A4P6ZGR2-F1
#
_cell.length_a   1.000
_cell.length_b   1.000
_cell.length_c   1.000
_cell.angle_alpha   90.00
_cell.angle_beta   90.00
_cell.angle_gamma   90.00
#
_symmetry.space_group_name_H-M   'P 1'
#
loop_
_entity.id
_entity.type
_entity.pdbx_description
1 polymer ?
#
loop_
_entity_poly.entity_id
_entity_poly.type
_entity_poly.pdbx_seq_one_letter_code
_entity_poly.pdbx_strand_id
1 'polypeptide(L)'
;MNVTSWEILLGIPAIIIFLLIILSPIFVYQILTFSIRNKSLNILTTFIISLVVSIIFTIAVTYYSTEFSNNFLLQKFGFNENGMNEYEYYRNVSSENLAKIKEIRNSQMGIGWPLKAMFACVFFTLPMNAIMSIILALKNRRKKHCL
;
A
#
# COMPACT_ATOMS: atom_id res chain seq x y z
N MET A 1 -1.67 26.36 5.90
CA MET A 1 -1.90 25.14 5.08
C MET A 1 -2.83 24.25 5.87
N ASN A 2 -3.99 23.93 5.32
CA ASN A 2 -5.00 23.14 6.02
C ASN A 2 -4.61 21.67 6.07
N VAL A 3 -5.22 20.92 6.99
CA VAL A 3 -4.98 19.47 7.16
C VAL A 3 -5.15 18.72 5.84
N THR A 4 -6.16 19.07 5.07
CA THR A 4 -6.48 18.46 3.77
C THR A 4 -5.35 18.57 2.74
N SER A 5 -4.62 19.69 2.71
CA SER A 5 -3.49 19.87 1.79
C SER A 5 -2.33 18.92 2.13
N TRP A 6 -2.10 18.68 3.43
CA TRP A 6 -1.08 17.75 3.89
C TRP A 6 -1.47 16.30 3.68
N GLU A 7 -2.75 15.95 3.86
CA GLU A 7 -3.28 14.62 3.53
C GLU A 7 -3.02 14.26 2.06
N ILE A 8 -3.31 15.18 1.14
CA ILE A 8 -3.05 14.97 -0.29
C ILE A 8 -1.55 14.76 -0.54
N LEU A 9 -0.69 15.58 0.07
CA LEU A 9 0.75 15.48 -0.10
C LEU A 9 1.28 14.12 0.38
N LEU A 10 0.83 13.66 1.55
CA LEU A 10 1.23 12.37 2.13
C LEU A 10 0.60 11.17 1.40
N GLY A 11 -0.47 11.39 0.63
CA GLY A 11 -1.08 10.38 -0.23
C GLY A 11 -0.29 10.09 -1.52
N ILE A 12 0.52 11.04 -2.02
CA ILE A 12 1.25 10.88 -3.29
C ILE A 12 2.21 9.67 -3.26
N PRO A 13 3.07 9.49 -2.25
CA PRO A 13 3.94 8.31 -2.17
C PRO A 13 3.17 6.99 -2.15
N ALA A 14 2.02 6.94 -1.46
CA ALA A 14 1.19 5.74 -1.40
C ALA A 14 0.65 5.34 -2.79
N ILE A 15 0.22 6.31 -3.60
CA ILE A 15 -0.24 6.08 -4.97
C ILE A 15 0.89 5.54 -5.85
N ILE A 16 2.10 6.11 -5.73
CA ILE A 16 3.28 5.67 -6.50
C ILE A 16 3.62 4.21 -6.17
N ILE A 17 3.66 3.85 -4.89
CA ILE A 17 3.98 2.48 -4.48
C ILE A 17 2.85 1.53 -4.90
N PHE A 18 1.59 1.95 -4.84
CA PHE A 18 0.47 1.15 -5.33
C PHE A 18 0.60 0.82 -6.82
N LEU A 19 0.99 1.79 -7.66
CA LEU A 19 1.30 1.53 -9.07
C LEU A 19 2.46 0.55 -9.23
N LEU A 20 3.48 0.66 -8.38
CA LEU A 20 4.62 -0.27 -8.37
C LEU A 20 4.18 -1.71 -8.06
N ILE A 21 3.25 -1.90 -7.12
CA ILE A 21 2.70 -3.22 -6.77
C ILE A 21 1.98 -3.85 -7.98
N ILE A 22 1.22 -3.06 -8.73
CA ILE A 22 0.51 -3.55 -9.93
C ILE A 22 1.49 -3.95 -11.03
N LEU A 23 2.57 -3.18 -11.20
CA LEU A 23 3.58 -3.43 -12.23
C LEU A 23 4.62 -4.49 -11.82
N SER A 24 4.71 -4.83 -10.53
CA SER A 24 5.71 -5.76 -9.98
C SER A 24 5.81 -7.11 -10.73
N PRO A 25 4.72 -7.83 -11.04
CA PRO A 25 4.79 -9.07 -11.82
C PRO A 25 5.39 -8.89 -13.22
N ILE A 26 5.23 -7.72 -13.85
CA ILE A 26 5.80 -7.43 -15.18
C ILE A 26 7.31 -7.24 -15.06
N PHE A 27 7.77 -6.45 -14.10
CA PHE A 27 9.19 -6.22 -13.86
C PHE A 27 9.92 -7.52 -13.50
N VAL A 28 9.34 -8.30 -12.58
CA VAL A 28 9.89 -9.61 -12.18
C VAL A 28 9.97 -10.56 -13.37
N TYR A 29 8.90 -10.63 -14.18
CA TYR A 29 8.88 -11.48 -15.38
C TYR A 29 9.96 -11.10 -16.40
N GLN A 30 10.20 -9.81 -16.64
CA GLN A 30 11.24 -9.33 -17.56
C GLN A 30 12.63 -9.76 -17.11
N ILE A 31 12.93 -9.65 -15.81
CA ILE A 31 14.22 -10.04 -15.23
C ILE A 31 14.40 -11.57 -15.28
N LEU A 32 13.39 -12.35 -14.92
CA LEU A 32 13.48 -13.81 -14.84
C LEU A 32 13.46 -14.54 -16.19
N THR A 33 12.79 -13.99 -17.20
CA THR A 33 12.79 -14.53 -18.57
C THR A 33 14.18 -14.53 -19.20
N PHE A 34 15.09 -13.66 -18.73
CA PHE A 34 16.48 -13.67 -19.12
C PHE A 34 17.28 -14.86 -18.54
N SER A 35 16.83 -15.42 -17.42
CA SER A 35 17.62 -16.38 -16.63
C SER A 35 17.19 -17.84 -16.80
N ILE A 36 15.89 -18.13 -16.96
CA ILE A 36 15.38 -19.51 -16.85
C ILE A 36 14.95 -20.08 -18.22
N ARG A 37 15.56 -21.20 -18.61
CA ARG A 37 15.28 -21.92 -19.88
C ARG A 37 13.94 -22.67 -19.88
N ASN A 38 13.46 -23.14 -18.72
CA ASN A 38 12.23 -23.90 -18.58
C ASN A 38 11.00 -22.99 -18.36
N LYS A 39 10.10 -22.97 -19.34
CA LYS A 39 8.98 -22.00 -19.40
C LYS A 39 7.96 -22.12 -18.28
N SER A 40 7.58 -23.32 -17.87
CA SER A 40 6.58 -23.52 -16.79
C SER A 40 7.16 -23.16 -15.42
N LEU A 41 8.42 -23.52 -15.16
CA LEU A 41 9.12 -23.14 -13.94
C LEU A 41 9.30 -21.63 -13.86
N ASN A 42 9.62 -20.97 -14.98
CA ASN A 42 9.77 -19.51 -15.04
C ASN A 42 8.47 -18.77 -14.64
N ILE A 43 7.30 -19.26 -15.04
CA ILE A 43 6.01 -18.64 -14.68
C ILE A 43 5.73 -18.83 -13.17
N LEU A 44 5.96 -20.03 -12.64
CA LEU A 44 5.73 -20.33 -11.23
C LEU A 44 6.68 -19.52 -10.31
N THR A 45 7.97 -19.46 -10.66
CA THR A 45 8.96 -18.67 -9.89
C THR A 45 8.66 -17.18 -9.97
N THR A 46 8.26 -16.66 -11.15
CA THR A 46 7.81 -15.28 -11.30
C THR A 46 6.63 -14.97 -10.38
N PHE A 47 5.61 -15.84 -10.34
CA PHE A 47 4.45 -15.65 -9.48
C PHE A 47 4.84 -15.60 -8.00
N ILE A 48 5.62 -16.57 -7.51
CA ILE A 48 6.04 -16.62 -6.11
C ILE A 48 6.86 -15.40 -5.72
N ILE A 49 7.85 -15.02 -6.53
CA ILE A 49 8.72 -13.87 -6.25
C ILE A 49 7.90 -12.56 -6.28
N SER A 50 7.07 -12.36 -7.30
CA SER A 50 6.21 -11.18 -7.39
C SER A 50 5.23 -11.07 -6.22
N LEU A 51 4.69 -12.20 -5.75
CA LEU A 51 3.79 -12.26 -4.61
C LEU A 51 4.49 -11.86 -3.31
N VAL A 52 5.69 -12.39 -3.03
CA VAL A 52 6.47 -12.03 -1.85
C VAL A 52 6.82 -10.53 -1.87
N VAL A 53 7.31 -10.04 -3.00
CA VAL A 53 7.65 -8.62 -3.18
C VAL A 53 6.42 -7.74 -2.96
N SER A 54 5.30 -8.07 -3.59
CA SER A 54 4.07 -7.29 -3.45
C SER A 54 3.49 -7.32 -2.04
N ILE A 55 3.63 -8.43 -1.29
CA ILE A 55 3.23 -8.48 0.13
C ILE A 55 4.07 -7.52 0.97
N ILE A 56 5.40 -7.53 0.81
CA ILE A 56 6.30 -6.63 1.54
C ILE A 56 5.92 -5.16 1.26
N PHE A 57 5.71 -4.82 -0.02
CA PHE A 57 5.27 -3.47 -0.39
C PHE A 57 3.88 -3.13 0.17
N THR A 58 2.93 -4.06 0.17
CA THR A 58 1.58 -3.84 0.73
C THR A 58 1.64 -3.51 2.22
N ILE A 59 2.46 -4.24 2.98
CA ILE A 59 2.67 -3.99 4.41
C ILE A 59 3.29 -2.61 4.62
N ALA A 60 4.35 -2.28 3.86
CA ALA A 60 5.04 -1.00 3.97
C ALA A 60 4.11 0.19 3.65
N VAL A 61 3.31 0.09 2.58
CA VAL A 61 2.33 1.13 2.21
C VAL A 61 1.24 1.27 3.25
N THR A 62 0.71 0.17 3.76
CA THR A 62 -0.36 0.23 4.76
C THR A 62 0.15 0.91 6.02
N TYR A 63 1.31 0.50 6.53
CA TYR A 63 1.93 1.14 7.69
C TYR A 63 2.17 2.65 7.45
N TYR A 64 2.77 3.00 6.31
CA TYR A 64 3.04 4.39 5.96
C TYR A 64 1.76 5.23 5.91
N SER A 65 0.73 4.71 5.24
CA SER A 65 -0.52 5.44 5.02
C SER A 65 -1.37 5.57 6.28
N THR A 66 -1.43 4.55 7.14
CA THR A 66 -2.39 4.55 8.26
C THR A 66 -1.79 4.96 9.59
N GLU A 67 -0.52 4.64 9.84
CA GLU A 67 0.14 5.04 11.09
C GLU A 67 0.99 6.27 10.87
N PHE A 68 1.99 6.17 9.99
CA PHE A 68 2.98 7.23 9.85
C PHE A 68 2.36 8.56 9.41
N SER A 69 1.52 8.54 8.36
CA SER A 69 0.83 9.74 7.87
C SER A 69 -0.08 10.37 8.92
N ASN A 70 -0.85 9.55 9.63
CA ASN A 70 -1.82 10.03 10.61
C ASN A 70 -1.13 10.63 11.84
N ASN A 71 -0.12 9.94 12.38
CA ASN A 71 0.66 10.44 13.51
C ASN A 71 1.42 11.72 13.13
N PHE A 72 1.95 11.79 11.91
CA PHE A 72 2.57 13.02 11.40
C PHE A 72 1.58 14.19 11.36
N LEU A 73 0.36 13.97 10.87
CA LEU A 73 -0.68 15.01 10.85
C LEU A 73 -1.08 15.43 12.27
N LEU A 74 -1.33 14.48 13.17
CA LEU A 74 -1.67 14.77 14.55
C LEU A 74 -0.59 15.65 15.21
N GLN A 75 0.67 15.25 15.11
CA GLN A 75 1.79 16.00 15.68
C GLN A 75 1.94 17.39 15.03
N LYS A 76 1.83 17.48 13.70
CA LYS A 76 1.99 18.73 12.94
C LYS A 76 0.95 19.78 13.33
N PHE A 77 -0.26 19.35 13.66
CA PHE A 77 -1.39 20.23 14.00
C PHE A 77 -1.59 20.44 15.50
N GLY A 78 -0.63 20.01 16.33
CA GLY A 78 -0.62 20.32 17.78
C GLY A 78 -1.44 19.37 18.63
N PHE A 79 -1.77 18.18 18.13
CA PHE A 79 -2.37 17.13 18.96
C PHE A 79 -1.38 16.68 20.04
N ASN A 80 -1.83 16.65 21.29
CA ASN A 80 -1.02 16.23 22.43
C ASN A 80 -1.30 14.77 22.78
N GLU A 81 -0.47 13.84 22.31
CA GLU A 81 -0.63 12.39 22.58
C GLU A 81 -0.64 12.04 24.07
N ASN A 82 0.02 12.84 24.91
CA ASN A 82 0.14 12.61 26.35
C ASN A 82 -1.01 13.23 27.17
N GLY A 83 -2.02 13.82 26.51
CA GLY A 83 -3.18 14.38 27.20
C GLY A 83 -3.93 13.31 27.99
N MET A 84 -4.54 13.71 29.11
CA MET A 84 -5.37 12.82 29.94
C MET A 84 -6.87 12.97 29.65
N ASN A 85 -7.28 13.99 28.87
CA ASN A 85 -8.67 14.28 28.53
C ASN A 85 -8.81 14.96 27.14
N GLU A 86 -10.02 15.01 26.56
CA GLU A 86 -10.30 15.68 25.26
C GLU A 86 -9.76 17.11 25.19
N TYR A 87 -9.91 17.88 26.27
CA TYR A 87 -9.42 19.26 26.30
C TYR A 87 -7.90 19.34 26.12
N GLU A 88 -7.14 18.49 26.82
CA GLU A 88 -5.69 18.42 26.72
C GLU A 88 -5.21 17.89 25.37
N TYR A 89 -5.93 16.92 24.79
CA TYR A 89 -5.59 16.36 23.47
C TYR A 89 -5.62 17.40 22.36
N TYR A 90 -6.60 18.31 22.39
CA TYR A 90 -6.84 19.28 21.31
C TYR A 90 -6.47 20.72 21.67
N ARG A 91 -5.84 20.96 22.83
CA ARG A 91 -5.55 22.31 23.36
C ARG A 91 -4.83 23.24 22.38
N ASN A 92 -3.89 22.69 21.61
CA ASN A 92 -3.06 23.46 20.68
C ASN A 92 -3.55 23.35 19.22
N VAL A 93 -4.67 22.65 18.99
CA VAL A 93 -5.25 22.46 17.65
C VAL A 93 -6.15 23.65 17.34
N SER A 94 -5.99 24.26 16.16
CA SER A 94 -6.86 25.36 15.74
C SER A 94 -8.29 24.88 15.53
N SER A 95 -9.28 25.75 15.83
CA SER A 95 -10.71 25.44 15.69
C SER A 95 -11.10 24.99 14.27
N GLU A 96 -10.46 25.54 13.24
CA GLU A 96 -10.66 25.16 11.84
C GLU A 96 -10.27 23.71 11.55
N ASN A 97 -9.23 23.19 12.22
CA ASN A 97 -8.70 21.85 11.97
C ASN A 97 -9.23 20.80 12.96
N LEU A 98 -9.87 21.23 14.05
CA LEU A 98 -10.29 20.37 15.17
C LEU A 98 -11.19 19.21 14.72
N ALA A 99 -12.17 19.48 13.85
CA ALA A 99 -13.05 18.45 13.30
C ALA A 99 -12.26 17.36 12.55
N LYS A 100 -11.29 17.77 11.74
CA LYS A 100 -10.49 16.84 10.92
C LYS A 100 -9.51 16.03 11.77
N ILE A 101 -8.85 16.65 12.75
CA ILE A 101 -7.95 15.95 13.69
C ILE A 101 -8.74 14.94 14.53
N LYS A 102 -9.99 15.24 14.92
CA LYS A 102 -10.87 14.29 15.62
C LYS A 102 -11.24 13.09 14.73
N GLU A 103 -11.52 13.32 13.45
CA GLU A 103 -11.76 12.25 12.47
C GLU A 103 -10.54 11.33 12.32
N ILE A 104 -9.34 11.90 12.15
CA ILE A 104 -8.08 11.14 12.02
C ILE A 104 -7.88 10.25 13.25
N ARG A 105 -8.03 10.80 14.46
CA ARG A 105 -7.89 10.03 15.70
C ARG A 105 -8.91 8.90 15.79
N ASN A 106 -10.17 9.18 15.48
CA ASN A 106 -11.22 8.16 15.49
C ASN A 106 -10.91 7.04 14.49
N SER A 107 -10.28 7.35 13.36
CA SER A 107 -9.87 6.36 12.36
C SER A 107 -8.76 5.40 12.84
N GLN A 108 -7.95 5.84 13.81
CA GLN A 108 -6.87 5.03 14.42
C GLN A 108 -7.37 4.14 15.56
N MET A 109 -8.44 4.53 16.26
CA MET A 109 -9.03 3.71 17.34
C MET A 109 -9.82 2.49 16.86
N GLY A 110 -10.09 2.40 15.55
CA GLY A 110 -10.78 1.27 14.94
C GLY A 110 -9.86 0.09 14.63
N ILE A 111 -10.01 -0.47 13.42
CA ILE A 111 -9.17 -1.59 12.97
C ILE A 111 -7.71 -1.12 12.83
N GLY A 112 -6.83 -1.73 13.63
CA GLY A 112 -5.40 -1.46 13.58
C GLY A 112 -4.78 -1.75 12.21
N TRP A 113 -3.67 -1.08 11.91
CA TRP A 113 -2.96 -1.22 10.64
C TRP A 113 -2.54 -2.66 10.27
N PRO A 114 -2.17 -3.57 11.22
CA PRO A 114 -1.76 -4.92 10.82
C PRO A 114 -2.91 -5.70 10.18
N LEU A 115 -4.12 -5.53 10.72
CA LEU A 115 -5.31 -6.19 10.18
C LEU A 115 -5.73 -5.57 8.85
N LYS A 116 -5.60 -4.25 8.68
CA LYS A 116 -5.78 -3.58 7.37
C LYS A 116 -4.81 -4.13 6.33
N ALA A 117 -3.55 -4.37 6.70
CA ALA A 117 -2.55 -4.93 5.80
C ALA A 117 -2.88 -6.38 5.41
N MET A 118 -3.35 -7.21 6.36
CA MET A 118 -3.81 -8.56 6.06
C MET A 118 -4.96 -8.57 5.05
N PHE A 119 -5.97 -7.71 5.25
CA PHE A 119 -7.07 -7.58 4.30
C PHE A 119 -6.60 -7.10 2.93
N ALA A 120 -5.69 -6.13 2.88
CA ALA A 120 -5.10 -5.67 1.62
C ALA A 120 -4.38 -6.82 0.89
N CYS A 121 -3.60 -7.63 1.61
CA CYS A 121 -2.90 -8.78 1.04
C CYS A 121 -3.87 -9.82 0.46
N VAL A 122 -4.90 -10.20 1.23
CA VAL A 122 -5.83 -11.27 0.84
C VAL A 122 -6.77 -10.83 -0.28
N PHE A 123 -7.36 -9.64 -0.18
CA PHE A 123 -8.40 -9.20 -1.11
C PHE A 123 -7.85 -8.46 -2.35
N PHE A 124 -6.67 -7.84 -2.26
CA PHE A 124 -6.10 -7.10 -3.39
C PHE A 124 -4.84 -7.74 -3.93
N THR A 125 -3.83 -7.99 -3.08
CA THR A 125 -2.50 -8.41 -3.55
C THR A 125 -2.51 -9.81 -4.16
N LEU A 126 -3.20 -10.78 -3.54
CA LEU A 126 -3.27 -12.14 -4.07
C LEU A 126 -4.02 -12.23 -5.40
N PRO A 127 -5.27 -11.72 -5.55
CA PRO A 127 -6.00 -11.83 -6.81
C PRO A 127 -5.31 -11.11 -7.95
N MET A 128 -4.73 -9.92 -7.70
CA MET A 128 -4.04 -9.14 -8.74
C MET A 128 -2.81 -9.85 -9.29
N ASN A 129 -1.97 -10.42 -8.42
CA ASN A 129 -0.82 -11.20 -8.86
C ASN A 129 -1.24 -12.47 -9.63
N ALA A 130 -2.32 -13.12 -9.21
CA ALA A 130 -2.85 -14.29 -9.89
C ALA A 130 -3.34 -13.93 -11.32
N ILE A 131 -4.14 -12.87 -11.45
CA ILE A 131 -4.63 -12.40 -12.75
C ILE A 131 -3.46 -12.02 -13.67
N MET A 132 -2.49 -11.25 -13.18
CA MET A 132 -1.37 -10.80 -14.01
C MET A 132 -0.49 -11.98 -14.47
N SER A 133 -0.20 -12.93 -13.58
CA SER A 133 0.58 -14.12 -13.95
C SER A 133 -0.13 -14.98 -15.00
N ILE A 134 -1.46 -15.11 -14.92
CA ILE A 134 -2.27 -15.77 -15.96
C ILE A 134 -2.19 -15.01 -17.30
N ILE A 135 -2.32 -13.68 -17.29
CA ILE A 135 -2.20 -12.85 -18.51
C ILE A 135 -0.83 -13.05 -19.17
N LEU A 136 0.24 -13.03 -18.38
CA LEU A 136 1.60 -13.28 -18.87
C LEU A 136 1.74 -14.70 -19.45
N ALA A 137 1.17 -15.71 -18.80
CA ALA A 137 1.15 -17.08 -19.29
C ALA A 137 0.40 -17.20 -20.64
N LEU A 138 -0.76 -16.54 -20.80
CA LEU A 138 -1.53 -16.54 -22.04
C LEU A 138 -0.81 -15.82 -23.18
N LYS A 139 -0.23 -14.63 -22.92
CA LYS A 139 0.56 -13.88 -23.92
C LYS A 139 1.72 -14.72 -24.46
N ASN A 140 2.34 -15.49 -23.57
CA ASN A 140 3.41 -16.41 -23.91
C ASN A 140 2.99 -17.61 -24.77
N ARG A 141 1.72 -18.06 -24.71
CA ARG A 141 1.22 -19.13 -25.59
C ARG A 141 0.95 -18.60 -27.00
N ARG A 142 0.43 -17.38 -27.15
CA ARG A 142 0.15 -16.79 -28.47
C ARG A 142 1.41 -16.60 -29.33
N LYS A 143 2.54 -16.20 -28.72
CA LYS A 143 3.83 -16.11 -29.43
C LYS A 143 4.32 -17.43 -30.05
N LYS A 144 3.80 -18.59 -29.61
CA LYS A 144 4.17 -19.91 -30.16
C LYS A 144 3.36 -20.32 -31.39
N HIS A 145 2.24 -19.66 -31.69
CA HIS A 145 1.36 -20.04 -32.81
C HIS A 145 1.57 -19.21 -34.09
N CYS A 146 2.44 -18.20 -34.07
CA CYS A 146 2.76 -17.34 -35.22
C CYS A 146 4.18 -17.55 -35.77
N LEU A 147 4.90 -18.57 -35.29
CA LEU A 147 6.23 -18.99 -35.75
C LEU A 147 6.13 -20.46 -36.15
#